data_AF-A0A133KQ66-F1
#
_entry.id   AF-A0A133KQ66-F1
#
_cell.length_a   1.000
_cell.length_b   1.000
_cell.length_c   1.000
_cell.angle_alpha   90.00
_cell.angle_beta   90.00
_cell.angle_gamma   90.00
#
_symmetry.space_group_name_H-M   'P 1'
#
loop_
_entity.id
_entity.type
_entity.pdbx_description
1 polymer ?
#
loop_
_entity_poly.entity_id
_entity_poly.type
_entity_poly.pdbx_seq_one_letter_code
_entity_poly.pdbx_strand_id
1 'polypeptide(L)'
;MDETGKGDHDMGQETNTQAVRYAEAVADDDMLHEDDLRRMRDEYCERRKLSGTVAADAQWADEPFDHWLAGLSAQPRAIDDASIAALVVGMTVTLSIRDALIMSLVAGDTCADKRTMMDFASRSHAPDVQSRMCRELQGAFFDERRRPDEPRCRAGADMLVAMADRVPESFSVQPLAVLAYVMWWMGDSRAVAFALRCLMLDEDCSLAAIVCSAYQRGVMPAWMGAGPHHDAA
;
A
#
# COMPACT_ATOMS: atom_id res chain seq x y z
N MET A 1 50.17 -36.30 33.87
CA MET A 1 49.01 -36.74 33.07
C MET A 1 47.81 -36.16 33.80
N ASP A 2 47.46 -34.91 33.50
CA ASP A 2 46.67 -34.45 32.35
C ASP A 2 45.22 -34.32 32.81
N GLU A 3 44.70 -33.10 32.86
CA GLU A 3 43.26 -32.81 32.73
C GLU A 3 43.08 -31.31 32.49
N THR A 4 42.95 -30.98 31.20
CA THR A 4 42.54 -29.69 30.65
C THR A 4 41.03 -29.54 30.77
N GLY A 5 40.59 -28.73 31.73
CA GLY A 5 39.18 -28.35 31.91
C GLY A 5 38.77 -27.17 31.02
N LYS A 6 38.22 -27.49 29.85
CA LYS A 6 36.96 -26.96 29.30
C LYS A 6 36.77 -25.43 29.31
N GLY A 7 37.18 -24.77 28.22
CA GLY A 7 36.63 -23.48 27.79
C GLY A 7 35.71 -23.71 26.59
N ASP A 8 34.42 -23.86 26.85
CA ASP A 8 33.39 -23.94 25.83
C ASP A 8 32.24 -23.00 26.24
N HIS A 9 31.75 -22.24 25.26
CA HIS A 9 30.67 -21.23 25.30
C HIS A 9 31.14 -19.78 25.47
N ASP A 10 31.33 -19.09 24.35
CA ASP A 10 30.42 -18.01 23.92
C ASP A 10 30.84 -17.41 22.56
N MET A 11 30.76 -18.19 21.47
CA MET A 11 31.01 -17.69 20.09
C MET A 11 29.71 -17.60 19.26
N GLY A 12 28.55 -17.92 19.87
CA GLY A 12 27.25 -18.00 19.20
C GLY A 12 26.40 -16.72 19.31
N GLN A 13 26.65 -15.85 20.30
CA GLN A 13 25.86 -14.63 20.49
C GLN A 13 26.43 -13.42 19.73
N GLU A 14 27.75 -13.34 19.54
CA GLU A 14 28.41 -12.25 18.80
C GLU A 14 28.17 -12.32 17.29
N THR A 15 28.14 -13.53 16.72
CA THR A 15 27.94 -13.76 15.27
C THR A 15 26.53 -13.40 14.82
N ASN A 16 25.51 -13.65 15.65
CA ASN A 16 24.13 -13.28 15.36
C ASN A 16 23.93 -11.76 15.44
N THR A 17 24.53 -11.11 16.43
CA THR A 17 24.45 -9.64 16.59
C THR A 17 25.15 -8.90 15.44
N GLN A 18 26.28 -9.42 14.97
CA GLN A 18 27.00 -8.82 13.84
C GLN A 18 26.27 -9.06 12.51
N ALA A 19 25.68 -10.24 12.30
CA ALA A 19 24.87 -10.55 11.12
C ALA A 19 23.59 -9.69 11.05
N VAL A 20 22.92 -9.47 12.19
CA VAL A 20 21.77 -8.58 12.30
C VAL A 20 22.18 -7.14 11.99
N ARG A 21 23.28 -6.63 12.57
CA ARG A 21 23.79 -5.28 12.26
C ARG A 21 24.21 -5.10 10.81
N TYR A 22 24.80 -6.12 10.19
CA TYR A 22 25.11 -6.09 8.76
C TYR A 22 23.83 -6.09 7.91
N ALA A 23 22.81 -6.87 8.28
CA ALA A 23 21.53 -6.87 7.58
C ALA A 23 20.77 -5.53 7.74
N GLU A 24 20.79 -4.94 8.94
CA GLU A 24 20.24 -3.61 9.22
C GLU A 24 20.97 -2.52 8.44
N ALA A 25 22.30 -2.56 8.39
CA ALA A 25 23.10 -1.58 7.64
C ALA A 25 22.97 -1.72 6.11
N VAL A 26 22.76 -2.94 5.59
CA VAL A 26 22.53 -3.17 4.15
C VAL A 26 21.10 -2.77 3.75
N ALA A 27 20.12 -2.90 4.65
CA ALA A 27 18.78 -2.38 4.43
C ALA A 27 18.74 -0.84 4.37
N ASP A 28 19.64 -0.17 5.10
CA ASP A 28 19.71 1.29 5.18
C ASP A 28 20.29 1.93 3.89
N ASP A 29 21.16 1.23 3.15
CA ASP A 29 21.79 1.74 1.90
C ASP A 29 20.86 1.65 0.67
N ASP A 30 19.81 0.82 0.74
CA ASP A 30 18.85 0.59 -0.34
C ASP A 30 17.52 1.36 -0.15
N MET A 31 17.36 2.04 0.99
CA MET A 31 16.15 2.78 1.36
C MET A 31 16.23 4.25 0.96
N LEU A 32 15.09 4.83 0.56
CA LEU A 32 14.99 6.26 0.28
C LEU A 32 15.17 7.10 1.55
N HIS A 33 15.95 8.17 1.45
CA HIS A 33 16.23 9.03 2.60
C HIS A 33 15.00 9.82 3.05
N GLU A 34 14.73 9.79 4.36
CA GLU A 34 13.56 10.42 4.95
C GLU A 34 13.51 11.94 4.72
N ASP A 35 14.67 12.61 4.81
CA ASP A 35 14.78 14.05 4.59
C ASP A 35 14.40 14.46 3.15
N ASP A 36 14.74 13.61 2.17
CA ASP A 36 14.37 13.86 0.77
C ASP A 36 12.86 13.70 0.57
N LEU A 37 12.25 12.68 1.16
CA LEU A 37 10.79 12.49 1.11
C LEU A 37 10.03 13.62 1.82
N ARG A 38 10.56 14.10 2.97
CA ARG A 38 10.00 15.26 3.68
C ARG A 38 10.08 16.53 2.83
N ARG A 39 11.23 16.77 2.17
CA ARG A 39 11.39 17.90 1.23
C ARG A 39 10.42 17.79 0.06
N MET A 40 10.29 16.62 -0.55
CA MET A 40 9.32 16.38 -1.64
C MET A 40 7.89 16.64 -1.22
N ARG A 41 7.50 16.22 0.00
CA ARG A 41 6.16 16.47 0.55
C ARG A 41 5.90 17.96 0.71
N ASP A 42 6.86 18.71 1.22
CA ASP A 42 6.72 20.14 1.44
C ASP A 42 6.64 20.89 0.10
N GLU A 43 7.46 20.51 -0.91
CA GLU A 43 7.38 21.01 -2.28
C GLU A 43 6.02 20.73 -2.94
N TYR A 44 5.48 19.52 -2.74
CA TYR A 44 4.17 19.15 -3.26
C TYR A 44 3.06 20.00 -2.61
N CYS A 45 3.11 20.16 -1.28
CA CYS A 45 2.18 21.01 -0.55
C CYS A 45 2.21 22.46 -1.06
N GLU A 46 3.39 23.04 -1.27
CA GLU A 46 3.54 24.38 -1.82
C GLU A 46 3.01 24.48 -3.25
N ARG A 47 3.25 23.48 -4.10
CA ARG A 47 2.70 23.45 -5.47
C ARG A 47 1.17 23.42 -5.47
N ARG A 48 0.53 22.67 -4.57
CA ARG A 48 -0.93 22.67 -4.43
C ARG A 48 -1.46 24.05 -4.01
N LYS A 49 -0.74 24.79 -3.17
CA LYS A 49 -1.10 26.17 -2.77
C LYS A 49 -0.98 27.16 -3.94
N LEU A 50 0.07 27.03 -4.76
CA LEU A 50 0.35 27.97 -5.86
C LEU A 50 -0.48 27.72 -7.11
N SER A 51 -0.65 26.46 -7.50
CA SER A 51 -1.25 26.07 -8.79
C SER A 51 -2.68 25.52 -8.65
N GLY A 52 -3.18 25.37 -7.42
CA GLY A 52 -4.43 24.70 -7.11
C GLY A 52 -4.29 23.17 -7.07
N THR A 53 -5.19 22.53 -6.34
CA THR A 53 -5.12 21.08 -6.06
C THR A 53 -5.24 20.24 -7.32
N VAL A 54 -6.20 20.54 -8.21
CA VAL A 54 -6.44 19.74 -9.43
C VAL A 54 -5.20 19.68 -10.33
N ALA A 55 -4.60 20.83 -10.64
CA ALA A 55 -3.44 20.89 -11.54
C ALA A 55 -2.20 20.28 -10.89
N ALA A 56 -1.98 20.54 -9.60
CA ALA A 56 -0.84 19.99 -8.86
C ALA A 56 -0.95 18.47 -8.71
N ASP A 57 -2.12 17.94 -8.37
CA ASP A 57 -2.36 16.50 -8.18
C ASP A 57 -2.24 15.75 -9.52
N ALA A 58 -2.75 16.33 -10.61
CA ALA A 58 -2.56 15.78 -11.94
C ALA A 58 -1.08 15.75 -12.34
N GLN A 59 -0.36 16.86 -12.18
CA GLN A 59 1.05 16.91 -12.54
C GLN A 59 1.91 15.96 -11.68
N TRP A 60 1.59 15.83 -10.39
CA TRP A 60 2.33 14.97 -9.48
C TRP A 60 2.15 13.49 -9.80
N ALA A 61 0.94 13.08 -10.17
CA ALA A 61 0.60 11.69 -10.40
C ALA A 61 0.92 11.18 -11.83
N ASP A 62 1.18 12.08 -12.79
CA ASP A 62 1.24 11.74 -14.21
C ASP A 62 2.23 10.60 -14.55
N GLU A 63 3.52 10.80 -14.29
CA GLU A 63 4.55 9.79 -14.57
C GLU A 63 4.49 8.59 -13.60
N PRO A 64 4.31 8.77 -12.27
CA PRO A 64 4.22 7.63 -11.36
C PRO A 64 3.04 6.70 -11.67
N PHE A 65 1.93 7.21 -12.22
CA PHE A 65 0.81 6.37 -12.66
C PHE A 65 1.11 5.57 -13.93
N ASP A 66 1.95 6.07 -14.83
CA ASP A 66 2.42 5.26 -15.97
C ASP A 66 3.24 4.07 -15.48
N HIS A 67 4.16 4.31 -14.54
CA HIS A 67 5.00 3.24 -13.98
C HIS A 67 4.19 2.25 -13.14
N TRP A 68 3.24 2.74 -12.36
CA TRP A 68 2.28 1.88 -11.65
C TRP A 68 1.52 0.96 -12.62
N LEU A 69 0.91 1.52 -13.66
CA LEU A 69 0.14 0.74 -14.64
C LEU A 69 1.01 -0.23 -15.44
N ALA A 70 2.25 0.15 -15.76
CA ALA A 70 3.21 -0.75 -16.40
C ALA A 70 3.55 -1.95 -15.51
N GLY A 71 3.67 -1.75 -14.20
CA GLY A 71 3.88 -2.81 -13.22
C GLY A 71 2.68 -3.76 -13.08
N LEU A 72 1.46 -3.28 -13.31
CA LEU A 72 0.24 -4.10 -13.31
C LEU A 72 -0.02 -4.84 -14.63
N SER A 73 0.81 -4.66 -15.64
CA SER A 73 0.61 -5.26 -16.97
C SER A 73 1.01 -6.74 -17.02
N ALA A 74 0.64 -7.43 -18.10
CA ALA A 74 1.04 -8.83 -18.31
C ALA A 74 2.57 -9.05 -18.41
N GLN A 75 3.34 -7.98 -18.64
CA GLN A 75 4.80 -7.98 -18.58
C GLN A 75 5.24 -6.92 -17.56
N PRO A 76 5.17 -7.25 -16.25
CA PRO A 76 5.44 -6.31 -15.19
C PRO A 76 6.82 -5.66 -15.34
N ARG A 77 6.85 -4.34 -15.18
CA ARG A 77 8.10 -3.59 -14.99
C ARG A 77 8.18 -3.16 -13.53
N ALA A 78 9.38 -3.26 -12.96
CA ALA A 78 9.63 -2.70 -11.64
C ALA A 78 9.39 -1.18 -11.69
N ILE A 79 8.75 -0.66 -10.65
CA ILE A 79 8.61 0.77 -10.45
C ILE A 79 9.95 1.34 -9.96
N ASP A 80 10.36 2.47 -10.51
CA ASP A 80 11.59 3.12 -10.10
C ASP A 80 11.43 3.90 -8.79
N ASP A 81 12.57 4.18 -8.16
CA ASP A 81 12.66 4.87 -6.88
C ASP A 81 12.01 6.27 -6.90
N ALA A 82 12.14 6.99 -8.01
CA ALA A 82 11.51 8.31 -8.16
C ALA A 82 9.99 8.22 -8.11
N SER A 83 9.41 7.19 -8.74
CA SER A 83 7.97 6.96 -8.75
C SER A 83 7.47 6.36 -7.44
N ILE A 84 8.26 5.50 -6.78
CA ILE A 84 8.01 5.08 -5.40
C ILE A 84 7.91 6.32 -4.52
N ALA A 85 8.94 7.17 -4.51
CA ALA A 85 8.99 8.41 -3.72
C ALA A 85 7.78 9.31 -3.99
N ALA A 86 7.44 9.53 -5.26
CA ALA A 86 6.31 10.36 -5.65
C ALA A 86 4.96 9.77 -5.19
N LEU A 87 4.75 8.46 -5.31
CA LEU A 87 3.51 7.81 -4.87
C LEU A 87 3.36 7.84 -3.35
N VAL A 88 4.40 7.47 -2.61
CA VAL A 88 4.33 7.47 -1.13
C VAL A 88 4.09 8.88 -0.59
N VAL A 89 4.85 9.87 -1.09
CA VAL A 89 4.66 11.27 -0.72
C VAL A 89 3.26 11.74 -1.13
N GLY A 90 2.82 11.39 -2.34
CA GLY A 90 1.51 11.73 -2.86
C GLY A 90 0.38 11.28 -1.94
N MET A 91 0.43 10.03 -1.47
CA MET A 91 -0.55 9.46 -0.55
C MET A 91 -0.55 10.11 0.83
N THR A 92 0.60 10.65 1.29
CA THR A 92 0.65 11.41 2.56
C THR A 92 0.02 12.80 2.46
N VAL A 93 0.04 13.41 1.28
CA VAL A 93 -0.50 14.77 1.06
C VAL A 93 -1.98 14.74 0.68
N THR A 94 -2.40 13.74 -0.11
CA THR A 94 -3.79 13.59 -0.55
C THR A 94 -4.19 12.13 -0.68
N LEU A 95 -5.27 11.75 0.02
CA LEU A 95 -5.82 10.40 -0.04
C LEU A 95 -6.39 10.05 -1.42
N SER A 96 -6.64 11.04 -2.28
CA SER A 96 -7.12 10.80 -3.64
C SER A 96 -6.11 10.02 -4.51
N ILE A 97 -4.81 10.18 -4.27
CA ILE A 97 -3.78 9.37 -4.93
C ILE A 97 -3.87 7.92 -4.45
N ARG A 98 -4.00 7.71 -3.14
CA ARG A 98 -4.18 6.38 -2.54
C ARG A 98 -5.43 5.69 -3.10
N ASP A 99 -6.53 6.42 -3.17
CA ASP A 99 -7.81 5.89 -3.63
C ASP A 99 -7.74 5.56 -5.13
N ALA A 100 -7.02 6.33 -5.96
CA ALA A 100 -6.76 5.99 -7.36
C ALA A 100 -6.01 4.65 -7.51
N LEU A 101 -5.03 4.37 -6.65
CA LEU A 101 -4.29 3.10 -6.61
C LEU A 101 -5.24 1.94 -6.25
N ILE A 102 -6.04 2.08 -5.20
CA ILE A 102 -7.06 1.10 -4.80
C ILE A 102 -8.01 0.83 -5.97
N MET A 103 -8.54 1.89 -6.58
CA MET A 103 -9.47 1.82 -7.71
C MET A 103 -8.86 1.06 -8.89
N SER A 104 -7.57 1.27 -9.18
CA SER A 104 -6.89 0.56 -10.25
C SER A 104 -6.78 -0.96 -10.03
N LEU A 105 -6.92 -1.43 -8.78
CA LEU A 105 -6.83 -2.85 -8.39
C LEU A 105 -8.22 -3.49 -8.23
N VAL A 106 -9.14 -2.81 -7.54
CA VAL A 106 -10.45 -3.40 -7.17
C VAL A 106 -11.52 -3.19 -8.23
N ALA A 107 -11.36 -2.19 -9.09
CA ALA A 107 -12.35 -1.91 -10.11
C ALA A 107 -12.23 -2.84 -11.35
N GLY A 108 -11.16 -3.63 -11.44
CA GLY A 108 -10.81 -4.39 -12.64
C GLY A 108 -10.66 -3.47 -13.86
N ASP A 109 -10.97 -3.99 -15.05
CA ASP A 109 -10.84 -3.27 -16.33
C ASP A 109 -11.62 -1.96 -16.40
N THR A 110 -12.65 -1.79 -15.57
CA THR A 110 -13.51 -0.60 -15.60
C THR A 110 -12.79 0.68 -15.21
N CYS A 111 -11.69 0.60 -14.43
CA CYS A 111 -10.91 1.76 -14.00
C CYS A 111 -9.39 1.55 -14.11
N ALA A 112 -8.95 0.57 -14.91
CA ALA A 112 -7.55 0.20 -15.05
C ALA A 112 -6.76 1.10 -16.02
N ASP A 113 -7.32 2.22 -16.48
CA ASP A 113 -6.67 3.13 -17.42
C ASP A 113 -6.16 4.41 -16.75
N LYS A 114 -5.07 4.98 -17.30
CA LYS A 114 -4.42 6.19 -16.77
C LYS A 114 -5.39 7.35 -16.60
N ARG A 115 -6.25 7.59 -17.60
CA ARG A 115 -7.16 8.74 -17.58
C ARG A 115 -8.15 8.63 -16.43
N THR A 116 -8.73 7.45 -16.21
CA THR A 116 -9.60 7.21 -15.05
C THR A 116 -8.86 7.38 -13.73
N MET A 117 -7.64 6.84 -13.59
CA MET A 117 -6.84 7.02 -12.36
C MET A 117 -6.56 8.50 -12.09
N MET A 118 -6.20 9.27 -13.12
CA MET A 118 -5.96 10.70 -13.03
C MET A 118 -7.21 11.47 -12.59
N ASP A 119 -8.39 11.05 -13.05
CA ASP A 119 -9.66 11.63 -12.61
C ASP A 119 -9.90 11.40 -11.11
N PHE A 120 -9.64 10.20 -10.60
CA PHE A 120 -9.72 9.93 -9.16
C PHE A 120 -8.70 10.75 -8.37
N ALA A 121 -7.45 10.83 -8.83
CA ALA A 121 -6.41 11.55 -8.10
C ALA A 121 -6.63 13.07 -8.06
N SER A 122 -6.96 13.67 -9.20
CA SER A 122 -6.98 15.13 -9.36
C SER A 122 -8.37 15.76 -9.32
N ARG A 123 -9.42 15.00 -9.61
CA ARG A 123 -10.81 15.47 -9.71
C ARG A 123 -11.75 14.71 -8.76
N SER A 124 -11.21 14.14 -7.68
CA SER A 124 -11.95 13.35 -6.68
C SER A 124 -13.24 13.99 -6.16
N HIS A 125 -13.36 15.33 -6.17
CA HIS A 125 -14.57 16.02 -5.72
C HIS A 125 -15.61 16.30 -6.82
N ALA A 126 -15.31 16.02 -8.10
CA ALA A 126 -16.29 16.16 -9.17
C ALA A 126 -17.45 15.16 -8.98
N PRO A 127 -18.73 15.57 -9.12
CA PRO A 127 -19.88 14.70 -8.80
C PRO A 127 -19.91 13.38 -9.57
N ASP A 128 -19.52 13.40 -10.84
CA ASP A 128 -19.45 12.21 -11.70
C ASP A 128 -18.33 11.26 -11.26
N VAL A 129 -17.17 11.79 -10.87
CA VAL A 129 -16.03 11.02 -10.35
C VAL A 129 -16.36 10.38 -9.01
N GLN A 130 -16.97 11.14 -8.08
CA GLN A 130 -17.43 10.60 -6.79
C GLN A 130 -18.47 9.49 -6.98
N SER A 131 -19.45 9.70 -7.86
CA SER A 131 -20.49 8.71 -8.14
C SER A 131 -19.89 7.42 -8.70
N ARG A 132 -18.90 7.54 -9.59
CA ARG A 132 -18.16 6.40 -10.11
C ARG A 132 -17.39 5.68 -9.00
N MET A 133 -16.56 6.38 -8.23
CA MET A 133 -15.77 5.78 -7.15
C MET A 133 -16.65 5.07 -6.12
N CYS A 134 -17.74 5.71 -5.70
CA CYS A 134 -18.70 5.13 -4.76
C CYS A 134 -19.32 3.84 -5.29
N ARG A 135 -19.77 3.84 -6.55
CA ARG A 135 -20.34 2.64 -7.19
C ARG A 135 -19.33 1.50 -7.24
N GLU A 136 -18.08 1.79 -7.61
CA GLU A 136 -17.09 0.72 -7.74
C GLU A 136 -16.68 0.13 -6.39
N LEU A 137 -16.46 0.97 -5.36
CA LEU A 137 -16.15 0.53 -4.00
C LEU A 137 -17.32 -0.23 -3.36
N GLN A 138 -18.55 0.24 -3.53
CA GLN A 138 -19.74 -0.49 -3.07
C GLN A 138 -19.86 -1.87 -3.73
N GLY A 139 -19.48 -1.99 -5.00
CA GLY A 139 -19.43 -3.28 -5.68
C GLY A 139 -18.58 -4.33 -4.95
N ALA A 140 -17.47 -3.93 -4.32
CA ALA A 140 -16.64 -4.86 -3.55
C ALA A 140 -17.35 -5.46 -2.31
N PHE A 141 -18.26 -4.69 -1.70
CA PHE A 141 -19.00 -5.10 -0.51
C PHE A 141 -20.35 -5.75 -0.80
N PHE A 142 -20.95 -5.50 -1.96
CA PHE A 142 -22.33 -5.89 -2.24
C PHE A 142 -22.54 -6.72 -3.52
N ASP A 143 -21.58 -6.79 -4.44
CA ASP A 143 -21.71 -7.55 -5.68
C ASP A 143 -20.87 -8.83 -5.66
N GLU A 144 -21.51 -9.96 -5.42
CA GLU A 144 -20.87 -11.29 -5.37
C GLU A 144 -20.22 -11.71 -6.71
N ARG A 145 -20.62 -11.08 -7.82
CA ARG A 145 -20.08 -11.36 -9.15
C ARG A 145 -18.75 -10.65 -9.37
N ARG A 146 -18.48 -9.59 -8.61
CA ARG A 146 -17.25 -8.83 -8.73
C ARG A 146 -16.14 -9.57 -7.99
N ARG A 147 -15.30 -10.29 -8.74
CA ARG A 147 -14.15 -11.01 -8.19
C ARG A 147 -12.86 -10.21 -8.39
N PRO A 148 -11.84 -10.42 -7.54
CA PRO A 148 -10.52 -9.87 -7.76
C PRO A 148 -9.95 -10.36 -9.08
N ASP A 149 -9.33 -9.46 -9.83
CA ASP A 149 -8.38 -9.85 -10.86
C ASP A 149 -7.10 -10.32 -10.13
N GLU A 150 -7.00 -11.63 -9.89
CA GLU A 150 -5.94 -12.20 -9.06
C GLU A 150 -4.52 -11.87 -9.55
N PRO A 151 -4.17 -12.04 -10.85
CA PRO A 151 -2.86 -11.62 -11.35
C PRO A 151 -2.57 -10.14 -11.08
N ARG A 152 -3.53 -9.26 -11.35
CA ARG A 152 -3.36 -7.82 -11.18
C ARG A 152 -3.24 -7.41 -9.72
N CYS A 153 -4.08 -7.97 -8.84
CA CYS A 153 -4.05 -7.69 -7.42
C CYS A 153 -2.75 -8.20 -6.78
N ARG A 154 -2.23 -9.34 -7.24
CA ARG A 154 -0.93 -9.87 -6.78
C ARG A 154 0.23 -8.99 -7.22
N ALA A 155 0.26 -8.58 -8.48
CA ALA A 155 1.27 -7.63 -8.97
C ALA A 155 1.24 -6.32 -8.18
N GLY A 156 0.03 -5.77 -7.94
CA GLY A 156 -0.13 -4.57 -7.12
C GLY A 156 0.32 -4.78 -5.67
N ALA A 157 0.02 -5.92 -5.06
CA ALA A 157 0.47 -6.26 -3.71
C ALA A 157 2.00 -6.34 -3.62
N ASP A 158 2.64 -7.00 -4.57
CA ASP A 158 4.11 -7.11 -4.63
C ASP A 158 4.77 -5.73 -4.78
N MET A 159 4.19 -4.86 -5.61
CA MET A 159 4.64 -3.47 -5.75
C MET A 159 4.46 -2.65 -4.47
N LEU A 160 3.36 -2.83 -3.74
CA LEU A 160 3.11 -2.12 -2.48
C LEU A 160 4.05 -2.59 -1.36
N VAL A 161 4.41 -3.88 -1.35
CA VAL A 161 5.46 -4.40 -0.47
C VAL A 161 6.80 -3.77 -0.82
N ALA A 162 7.18 -3.77 -2.11
CA ALA A 162 8.42 -3.15 -2.56
C ALA A 162 8.47 -1.65 -2.23
N MET A 163 7.37 -0.91 -2.37
CA MET A 163 7.29 0.50 -1.92
C MET A 163 7.53 0.63 -0.42
N ALA A 164 6.87 -0.19 0.39
CA ALA A 164 6.98 -0.13 1.84
C ALA A 164 8.40 -0.50 2.34
N ASP A 165 9.07 -1.43 1.67
CA ASP A 165 10.43 -1.85 2.01
C ASP A 165 11.49 -0.82 1.56
N ARG A 166 11.16 0.07 0.62
CA ARG A 166 12.06 1.10 0.07
C ARG A 166 11.95 2.45 0.76
N VAL A 167 11.07 2.61 1.75
CA VAL A 167 10.83 3.90 2.41
C VAL A 167 10.90 3.77 3.93
N PRO A 168 11.25 4.86 4.65
CA PRO A 168 11.22 4.87 6.11
C PRO A 168 9.83 4.56 6.65
N GLU A 169 9.76 4.06 7.89
CA GLU A 169 8.48 3.65 8.50
C GLU A 169 7.41 4.76 8.45
N SER A 170 7.82 6.02 8.63
CA SER A 170 6.95 7.21 8.59
C SER A 170 6.25 7.43 7.24
N PHE A 171 6.77 6.87 6.14
CA PHE A 171 6.19 6.92 4.79
C PHE A 171 5.59 5.57 4.34
N SER A 172 5.82 4.48 5.09
CA SER A 172 5.33 3.14 4.75
C SER A 172 3.84 2.92 5.05
N VAL A 173 3.23 3.76 5.90
CA VAL A 173 1.85 3.59 6.39
C VAL A 173 0.83 3.49 5.26
N GLN A 174 0.87 4.42 4.29
CA GLN A 174 -0.14 4.46 3.22
C GLN A 174 0.00 3.28 2.25
N PRO A 175 1.19 2.91 1.73
CA PRO A 175 1.38 1.67 0.98
C PRO A 175 0.88 0.43 1.71
N LEU A 176 1.21 0.29 3.00
CA LEU A 176 0.77 -0.85 3.82
C LEU A 176 -0.76 -0.87 4.02
N ALA A 177 -1.40 0.30 4.11
CA ALA A 177 -2.85 0.39 4.25
C ALA A 177 -3.56 -0.01 2.95
N VAL A 178 -3.03 0.39 1.80
CA VAL A 178 -3.53 -0.07 0.48
C VAL A 178 -3.34 -1.58 0.36
N LEU A 179 -2.16 -2.09 0.74
CA LEU A 179 -1.89 -3.53 0.74
C LEU A 179 -2.90 -4.27 1.61
N ALA A 180 -3.15 -3.80 2.84
CA ALA A 180 -4.14 -4.40 3.74
C ALA A 180 -5.53 -4.47 3.10
N TYR A 181 -5.97 -3.41 2.43
CA TYR A 181 -7.26 -3.38 1.74
C TYR A 181 -7.32 -4.34 0.56
N VAL A 182 -6.26 -4.41 -0.26
CA VAL A 182 -6.18 -5.32 -1.41
C VAL A 182 -6.12 -6.79 -0.96
N MET A 183 -5.40 -7.07 0.12
CA MET A 183 -5.37 -8.40 0.74
C MET A 183 -6.75 -8.78 1.27
N TRP A 184 -7.47 -7.85 1.90
CA TRP A 184 -8.86 -8.07 2.32
C TRP A 184 -9.74 -8.36 1.10
N TRP A 185 -9.61 -7.57 0.03
CA TRP A 185 -10.34 -7.78 -1.23
C TRP A 185 -10.10 -9.16 -1.85
N MET A 186 -8.87 -9.66 -1.79
CA MET A 186 -8.48 -11.00 -2.23
C MET A 186 -8.91 -12.12 -1.27
N GLY A 187 -9.54 -11.80 -0.14
CA GLY A 187 -9.93 -12.80 0.87
C GLY A 187 -8.76 -13.35 1.67
N ASP A 188 -7.61 -12.68 1.66
CA ASP A 188 -6.40 -13.13 2.33
C ASP A 188 -6.39 -12.73 3.81
N SER A 189 -6.29 -13.72 4.70
CA SER A 189 -6.27 -13.52 6.15
C SER A 189 -5.14 -12.61 6.66
N ARG A 190 -4.06 -12.42 5.89
CA ARG A 190 -2.95 -11.52 6.25
C ARG A 190 -3.33 -10.04 6.23
N ALA A 191 -4.47 -9.68 5.64
CA ALA A 191 -4.97 -8.32 5.57
C ALA A 191 -4.98 -7.60 6.94
N VAL A 192 -5.46 -8.29 7.98
CA VAL A 192 -5.54 -7.73 9.33
C VAL A 192 -4.17 -7.48 9.95
N ALA A 193 -3.16 -8.29 9.63
CA ALA A 193 -1.80 -8.09 10.14
C ALA A 193 -1.18 -6.80 9.60
N PHE A 194 -1.36 -6.52 8.30
CA PHE A 194 -0.93 -5.26 7.71
C PHE A 194 -1.71 -4.06 8.26
N ALA A 195 -3.03 -4.18 8.42
CA ALA A 195 -3.84 -3.12 9.00
C ALA A 195 -3.43 -2.78 10.45
N LEU A 196 -3.17 -3.80 11.28
CA LEU A 196 -2.66 -3.59 12.64
C LEU A 196 -1.29 -2.92 12.64
N ARG A 197 -0.38 -3.32 11.73
CA ARG A 197 0.92 -2.67 11.57
C ARG A 197 0.77 -1.19 11.23
N CYS A 198 -0.14 -0.83 10.31
CA CYS A 198 -0.43 0.57 10.01
C CYS A 198 -0.89 1.34 11.25
N LEU A 199 -1.82 0.79 12.02
CA LEU A 199 -2.36 1.44 13.23
C LEU A 199 -1.33 1.57 14.36
N MET A 200 -0.31 0.70 14.41
CA MET A 200 0.80 0.84 15.33
C MET A 200 1.73 2.01 14.96
N LEU A 201 1.85 2.32 13.67
CA LEU A 201 2.69 3.41 13.15
C LEU A 201 1.91 4.75 13.13
N ASP A 202 0.62 4.70 12.83
CA ASP A 202 -0.29 5.83 12.70
C ASP A 202 -1.71 5.40 13.09
N GLU A 203 -2.11 5.74 14.32
CA GLU A 203 -3.42 5.40 14.87
C GLU A 203 -4.60 6.05 14.12
N ASP A 204 -4.32 7.13 13.37
CA ASP A 204 -5.31 7.88 12.59
C ASP A 204 -5.44 7.35 11.14
N CYS A 205 -4.76 6.24 10.80
CA CYS A 205 -4.84 5.62 9.49
C CYS A 205 -6.25 5.04 9.20
N SER A 206 -7.13 5.88 8.66
CA SER A 206 -8.54 5.57 8.37
C SER A 206 -8.76 4.27 7.58
N LEU A 207 -7.94 3.99 6.56
CA LEU A 207 -8.10 2.79 5.74
C LEU A 207 -7.76 1.52 6.53
N ALA A 208 -6.71 1.55 7.35
CA ALA A 208 -6.37 0.45 8.23
C ALA A 208 -7.47 0.21 9.28
N ALA A 209 -8.02 1.28 9.86
CA ALA A 209 -9.17 1.20 10.76
C ALA A 209 -10.39 0.55 10.09
N ILE A 210 -10.68 0.88 8.82
CA ILE A 210 -11.76 0.26 8.04
C ILE A 210 -11.52 -1.24 7.87
N VAL A 211 -10.32 -1.67 7.48
CA VAL A 211 -9.98 -3.10 7.30
C VAL A 211 -10.07 -3.87 8.61
N CYS A 212 -9.52 -3.34 9.70
CA CYS A 212 -9.64 -3.93 11.04
C CYS A 212 -11.10 -4.05 11.47
N SER A 213 -11.89 -2.98 11.27
CA SER A 213 -13.32 -2.95 11.56
C SER A 213 -14.11 -4.00 10.78
N ALA A 214 -13.80 -4.19 9.49
CA ALA A 214 -14.42 -5.21 8.66
C ALA A 214 -14.12 -6.61 9.21
N TYR A 215 -12.85 -6.89 9.53
CA TYR A 215 -12.43 -8.18 10.07
C TYR A 215 -13.09 -8.49 11.42
N GLN A 216 -13.10 -7.53 12.35
CA GLN A 216 -13.75 -7.67 13.67
C GLN A 216 -15.24 -7.97 13.57
N ARG A 217 -15.90 -7.46 12.53
CA ARG A 217 -17.35 -7.65 12.29
C ARG A 217 -17.65 -8.86 11.38
N GLY A 218 -16.63 -9.61 10.96
CA GLY A 218 -16.80 -10.72 10.01
C GLY A 218 -17.23 -10.27 8.61
N VAL A 219 -17.05 -8.99 8.26
CA VAL A 219 -17.38 -8.46 6.93
C VAL A 219 -16.27 -8.82 5.96
N MET A 220 -16.60 -9.70 5.02
CA MET A 220 -15.73 -10.16 3.94
C MET A 220 -16.19 -9.55 2.60
N PRO A 221 -15.31 -9.52 1.58
CA PRO A 221 -15.72 -9.19 0.22
C PRO A 221 -16.92 -10.00 -0.23
N ALA A 222 -17.85 -9.35 -0.96
CA ALA A 222 -19.11 -9.98 -1.37
C ALA A 222 -18.92 -11.29 -2.13
N TRP A 223 -17.88 -11.38 -2.97
CA TRP A 223 -17.65 -12.55 -3.81
C TRP A 223 -17.28 -13.83 -3.05
N MET A 224 -16.86 -13.70 -1.79
CA MET A 224 -16.67 -14.87 -0.90
C MET A 224 -18.01 -15.43 -0.40
N GLY A 225 -19.13 -14.78 -0.74
CA GLY A 225 -20.45 -15.05 -0.20
C GLY A 225 -20.54 -14.63 1.27
N ALA A 226 -21.74 -14.75 1.85
CA ALA A 226 -21.82 -14.89 3.29
C ALA A 226 -21.07 -16.18 3.66
N GLY A 227 -19.81 -16.05 4.10
CA GLY A 227 -19.08 -17.17 4.69
C GLY A 227 -19.95 -17.80 5.78
N PRO A 228 -19.92 -19.14 5.95
CA PRO A 228 -20.81 -19.81 6.87
C PRO A 228 -20.60 -19.23 8.27
N HIS A 229 -21.58 -18.47 8.76
CA HIS A 229 -21.75 -18.30 10.19
C HIS A 229 -22.05 -19.70 10.72
N HIS A 230 -21.00 -20.33 11.24
CA HIS A 230 -21.00 -21.10 12.47
C HIS A 230 -22.39 -21.59 12.92
N ASP A 231 -22.92 -22.61 12.24
CA ASP A 231 -23.90 -23.52 12.84
C ASP A 231 -23.14 -24.34 13.88
N ALA A 232 -22.93 -23.72 15.04
CA ALA A 232 -22.51 -24.38 16.27
C ALA A 232 -23.33 -23.78 17.42
N ALA A 233 -24.57 -24.27 17.52
CA ALA A 233 -25.33 -24.37 18.76
C ALA A 233 -26.29 -25.56 18.65
#